data_AF-A0A0K0EHE2-F1
#
_entry.id   AF-A0A0K0EHE2-F1
#
_cell.length_a   1.000
_cell.length_b   1.000
_cell.length_c   1.000
_cell.angle_alpha   90.00
_cell.angle_beta   90.00
_cell.angle_gamma   90.00
#
_symmetry.space_group_name_H-M   'P 1'
#
loop_
_entity.id
_entity.type
_entity.pdbx_description
1 polymer ?
#
loop_
_entity_poly.entity_id
_entity_poly.type
_entity_poly.pdbx_seq_one_letter_code
_entity_poly.pdbx_strand_id
1 'polypeptide(L)'
;MSTKKVFKKRNIISVENKDISKSKTSVKPFLNKGKKRFSHEATNTTEPPIKKNNPNLEPLGERTHGETSKTDKVKESNRRFKQKSKKQIAYEREKRANIIVAPKLKERIGVKVLDNEDDKVPHCPHGPCLLFEKPFSRESSNIDVSYSCAVYRSDKCDYNLDIIDWNKIKDEYIPPERKCDPFEYGQAAKSYKELSEQGKEIFFCETCWKCFNKHACPMIGPINYDLLNNPLEFLVNAIQENEGEAQYWFKDETHEIIYNGIKKGDFDGLLCIGTPTVFQKLRTRMRCFLLDVDERFKYFFEADEFAQFSMLVNYFYDPKGKEQLENFFKETRRLLILCDPPFAVFISTLQKSIDKLKLLFKEKSEYDDKEVYQMFVLPIFVGKHLRDVQMLDYKVTYSNHRVFSNPDRTIVRLFTDVEQTNFELPEPYYRFCSECSRYVVSTNEHCDVCEKCPSMDGFTYKHCFTCERCVKPKYKHCKRCKCCHLPGRCNLRS
;
A
#
# COMPACT_ATOMS: atom_id res chain seq x y z
N MET A 1 7.28 -20.10 52.93
CA MET A 1 5.85 -19.79 52.71
C MET A 1 5.54 -20.08 51.25
N SER A 2 4.63 -21.03 51.00
CA SER A 2 4.48 -21.75 49.74
C SER A 2 3.05 -21.61 49.20
N THR A 3 2.88 -21.16 47.96
CA THR A 3 1.63 -21.32 47.19
C THR A 3 1.91 -21.46 45.69
N LYS A 4 2.06 -22.74 45.31
CA LYS A 4 1.61 -23.46 44.10
C LYS A 4 1.12 -22.67 42.87
N LYS A 5 1.80 -22.89 41.73
CA LYS A 5 1.28 -22.78 40.35
C LYS A 5 0.42 -24.01 40.00
N VAL A 6 -0.69 -23.80 39.29
CA VAL A 6 -1.55 -24.84 38.70
C VAL A 6 -1.45 -24.75 37.17
N PHE A 7 -0.92 -25.81 36.55
CA PHE A 7 -0.94 -26.06 35.11
C PHE A 7 -2.17 -26.91 34.76
N LYS A 8 -2.94 -26.52 33.74
CA LYS A 8 -4.01 -27.34 33.14
C LYS A 8 -3.61 -27.77 31.73
N LYS A 9 -3.30 -29.07 31.58
CA LYS A 9 -3.18 -29.78 30.29
C LYS A 9 -4.56 -29.93 29.64
N ARG A 10 -4.64 -29.82 28.31
CA ARG A 10 -5.70 -30.45 27.51
C ARG A 10 -5.10 -31.24 26.35
N ASN A 11 -5.72 -32.39 26.14
CA ASN A 11 -5.21 -33.56 25.45
C ASN A 11 -5.25 -33.45 23.92
N ILE A 12 -4.24 -34.06 23.31
CA ILE A 12 -4.14 -34.43 21.90
C ILE A 12 -4.86 -35.78 21.72
N ILE A 13 -5.70 -35.90 20.69
CA ILE A 13 -6.13 -37.20 20.15
C ILE A 13 -5.73 -37.25 18.68
N SER A 14 -4.80 -38.14 18.39
CA SER A 14 -4.37 -38.62 17.08
C SER A 14 -5.33 -39.71 16.58
N VAL A 15 -5.68 -39.70 15.29
CA VAL A 15 -6.19 -40.89 14.60
C VAL A 15 -5.43 -41.08 13.30
N GLU A 16 -4.99 -42.32 13.10
CA GLU A 16 -4.02 -42.82 12.16
C GLU A 16 -4.52 -42.94 10.71
N ASN A 17 -3.58 -42.84 9.78
CA ASN A 17 -3.69 -43.21 8.36
C ASN A 17 -3.96 -44.71 8.18
N LYS A 18 -4.83 -45.04 7.21
CA LYS A 18 -4.70 -46.25 6.39
C LYS A 18 -5.10 -45.96 4.94
N ASP A 19 -4.45 -46.73 4.09
CA ASP A 19 -4.00 -46.39 2.74
C ASP A 19 -4.76 -47.21 1.68
N ILE A 20 -4.56 -46.82 0.41
CA ILE A 20 -4.60 -47.67 -0.82
C ILE A 20 -5.90 -47.85 -1.65
N SER A 21 -5.78 -47.32 -2.88
CA SER A 21 -6.15 -47.84 -4.22
C SER A 21 -7.42 -47.41 -4.98
N LYS A 22 -7.18 -46.52 -5.94
CA LYS A 22 -7.51 -46.58 -7.39
C LYS A 22 -8.82 -47.27 -7.85
N SER A 23 -9.68 -46.48 -8.50
CA SER A 23 -10.09 -46.76 -9.89
C SER A 23 -10.62 -45.49 -10.59
N LYS A 24 -10.35 -45.43 -11.91
CA LYS A 24 -10.61 -44.31 -12.82
C LYS A 24 -12.02 -44.42 -13.40
N THR A 25 -12.70 -43.28 -13.64
CA THR A 25 -13.48 -43.09 -14.89
C THR A 25 -13.71 -41.62 -15.19
N SER A 26 -13.42 -41.29 -16.45
CA SER A 26 -13.46 -39.99 -17.11
C SER A 26 -14.85 -39.66 -17.66
N VAL A 27 -15.29 -38.38 -17.61
CA VAL A 27 -16.16 -37.80 -18.64
C VAL A 27 -15.80 -36.32 -18.87
N LYS A 28 -15.75 -35.96 -20.16
CA LYS A 28 -15.20 -34.76 -20.83
C LYS A 28 -16.20 -33.57 -20.91
N PRO A 29 -15.73 -32.37 -21.32
CA PRO A 29 -16.44 -31.09 -21.19
C PRO A 29 -17.25 -30.70 -22.45
N PHE A 30 -18.29 -29.87 -22.26
CA PHE A 30 -19.06 -29.26 -23.36
C PHE A 30 -18.81 -27.75 -23.44
N LEU A 31 -18.12 -27.36 -24.51
CA LEU A 31 -18.19 -26.03 -25.13
C LEU A 31 -19.38 -26.02 -26.08
N ASN A 32 -20.20 -24.97 -26.07
CA ASN A 32 -20.97 -24.63 -27.26
C ASN A 32 -21.12 -23.12 -27.45
N LYS A 33 -20.72 -22.68 -28.66
CA LYS A 33 -20.87 -21.33 -29.19
C LYS A 33 -22.29 -21.17 -29.74
N GLY A 34 -22.94 -20.04 -29.46
CA GLY A 34 -24.21 -19.68 -30.08
C GLY A 34 -24.40 -18.17 -30.15
N LYS A 35 -24.07 -17.58 -31.31
CA LYS A 35 -24.43 -16.21 -31.69
C LYS A 35 -25.96 -16.10 -31.79
N LYS A 36 -26.57 -15.03 -31.26
CA LYS A 36 -27.71 -14.36 -31.92
C LYS A 36 -27.82 -12.91 -31.46
N ARG A 37 -27.92 -12.03 -32.47
CA ARG A 37 -28.21 -10.60 -32.40
C ARG A 37 -29.67 -10.40 -32.00
N PHE A 38 -29.95 -9.40 -31.17
CA PHE A 38 -31.20 -8.64 -31.25
C PHE A 38 -30.91 -7.16 -31.05
N SER A 39 -31.62 -6.38 -31.87
CA SER A 39 -31.52 -4.96 -32.15
C SER A 39 -32.55 -4.16 -31.36
N HIS A 40 -32.18 -2.92 -31.03
CA HIS A 40 -33.00 -1.72 -30.85
C HIS A 40 -34.30 -1.80 -30.04
N GLU A 41 -34.34 -1.08 -28.91
CA GLU A 41 -35.30 0.02 -28.75
C GLU A 41 -34.85 1.02 -27.68
N ALA A 42 -35.08 2.30 -27.99
CA ALA A 42 -34.65 3.46 -27.23
C ALA A 42 -35.73 3.88 -26.24
N THR A 43 -35.34 4.29 -25.03
CA THR A 43 -36.15 5.17 -24.19
C THR A 43 -35.26 6.19 -23.51
N ASN A 44 -35.55 7.46 -23.81
CA ASN A 44 -35.00 8.66 -23.20
C ASN A 44 -35.43 8.74 -21.74
N THR A 45 -34.50 9.07 -20.83
CA THR A 45 -34.79 9.91 -19.66
C THR A 45 -33.57 10.74 -19.30
N THR A 46 -33.88 11.96 -18.91
CA THR A 46 -33.08 13.19 -18.83
C THR A 46 -32.20 13.29 -17.57
N GLU A 47 -31.06 13.99 -17.71
CA GLU A 47 -30.02 14.30 -16.71
C GLU A 47 -30.52 15.04 -15.45
N PRO A 48 -29.65 15.15 -14.42
CA PRO A 48 -29.24 16.49 -14.01
C PRO A 48 -27.71 16.67 -13.87
N PRO A 49 -27.21 17.93 -13.87
CA PRO A 49 -25.81 18.25 -14.16
C PRO A 49 -24.96 18.30 -12.89
N ILE A 50 -23.74 17.75 -12.90
CA ILE A 50 -22.82 17.86 -11.76
C ILE A 50 -21.45 18.42 -12.19
N LYS A 51 -21.35 19.73 -11.96
CA LYS A 51 -20.25 20.54 -11.42
C LYS A 51 -18.81 20.18 -11.83
N LYS A 52 -18.28 21.05 -12.70
CA LYS A 52 -16.86 21.35 -12.90
C LYS A 52 -16.25 21.93 -11.62
N ASN A 53 -15.13 21.37 -11.16
CA ASN A 53 -14.02 22.09 -10.53
C ASN A 53 -12.80 21.16 -10.44
N ASN A 54 -11.85 21.31 -11.36
CA ASN A 54 -10.51 20.74 -11.23
C ASN A 54 -9.49 21.82 -11.66
N PRO A 55 -8.84 22.51 -10.71
CA PRO A 55 -7.86 23.55 -11.02
C PRO A 55 -6.47 22.91 -11.10
N ASN A 56 -6.10 22.30 -12.23
CA ASN A 56 -4.71 21.87 -12.47
C ASN A 56 -4.33 21.68 -13.97
N LEU A 57 -5.04 22.35 -14.88
CA LEU A 57 -4.75 22.33 -16.31
C LEU A 57 -4.87 23.75 -16.89
N GLU A 58 -3.78 24.52 -16.85
CA GLU A 58 -3.54 25.58 -17.83
C GLU A 58 -2.14 25.42 -18.43
N PRO A 59 -2.02 25.36 -19.77
CA PRO A 59 -0.76 25.55 -20.46
C PRO A 59 -0.55 27.05 -20.72
N LEU A 60 0.45 27.66 -20.10
CA LEU A 60 0.86 29.01 -20.44
C LEU A 60 1.62 29.00 -21.77
N GLY A 61 1.01 29.61 -22.79
CA GLY A 61 1.62 29.96 -24.06
C GLY A 61 2.12 31.41 -24.08
N GLU A 62 3.26 31.57 -24.76
CA GLU A 62 3.74 32.68 -25.63
C GLU A 62 3.52 34.17 -25.27
N ARG A 63 4.63 34.94 -25.32
CA ARG A 63 4.87 36.16 -26.13
C ARG A 63 6.34 36.63 -25.97
N THR A 64 7.18 36.53 -27.02
CA THR A 64 7.68 37.61 -27.95
C THR A 64 8.59 38.66 -27.28
N HIS A 65 9.72 39.17 -27.81
CA HIS A 65 10.18 39.53 -29.16
C HIS A 65 11.73 39.50 -29.26
N GLY A 66 12.26 39.41 -30.49
CA GLY A 66 13.66 39.70 -30.81
C GLY A 66 13.95 39.49 -32.30
N GLU A 67 13.89 40.57 -33.06
CA GLU A 67 13.98 40.68 -34.53
C GLU A 67 15.33 40.22 -35.11
N THR A 68 15.34 39.60 -36.30
CA THR A 68 15.83 40.24 -37.55
C THR A 68 15.80 39.30 -38.76
N SER A 69 15.49 39.93 -39.88
CA SER A 69 15.28 39.50 -41.27
C SER A 69 16.28 38.49 -41.89
N LYS A 70 15.77 37.61 -42.76
CA LYS A 70 15.90 37.74 -44.24
C LYS A 70 15.09 36.67 -44.98
N THR A 71 14.47 37.15 -46.05
CA THR A 71 13.57 36.52 -47.02
C THR A 71 14.25 35.43 -47.86
N ASP A 72 13.52 34.36 -48.18
CA ASP A 72 13.35 33.94 -49.58
C ASP A 72 12.15 32.99 -49.76
N LYS A 73 11.36 33.30 -50.78
CA LYS A 73 10.15 32.58 -51.24
C LYS A 73 10.55 31.21 -51.80
N VAL A 74 9.65 30.22 -51.74
CA VAL A 74 9.24 29.36 -52.88
C VAL A 74 8.40 28.14 -52.44
N LYS A 75 7.22 28.01 -53.07
CA LYS A 75 6.35 26.84 -53.31
C LYS A 75 5.52 26.26 -52.16
N GLU A 76 4.31 26.81 -52.09
CA GLU A 76 3.12 26.27 -51.45
C GLU A 76 2.73 24.91 -52.07
N SER A 77 2.77 23.84 -51.27
CA SER A 77 2.23 22.54 -51.64
C SER A 77 1.06 22.21 -50.71
N ASN A 78 -0.12 22.02 -51.30
CA ASN A 78 -1.35 21.59 -50.64
C ASN A 78 -1.14 20.28 -49.86
N ARG A 79 -0.69 20.37 -48.60
CA ARG A 79 -0.65 19.23 -47.68
C ARG A 79 -2.03 19.02 -47.07
N ARG A 80 -2.90 18.30 -47.80
CA ARG A 80 -4.05 17.62 -47.19
C ARG A 80 -3.54 16.78 -46.01
N PHE A 81 -3.93 17.15 -44.79
CA PHE A 81 -3.71 16.33 -43.60
C PHE A 81 -4.36 14.97 -43.84
N LYS A 82 -3.55 13.94 -44.15
CA LYS A 82 -4.03 12.56 -44.20
C LYS A 82 -4.43 12.17 -42.78
N GLN A 83 -5.74 12.14 -42.50
CA GLN A 83 -6.28 11.54 -41.29
C GLN A 83 -5.76 10.11 -41.17
N LYS A 84 -5.12 9.79 -40.03
CA LYS A 84 -4.67 8.42 -39.74
C LYS A 84 -5.89 7.49 -39.74
N SER A 85 -5.75 6.32 -40.35
CA SER A 85 -6.83 5.33 -40.34
C SER A 85 -7.17 4.91 -38.91
N LYS A 86 -8.43 4.49 -38.65
CA LYS A 86 -8.85 3.96 -37.34
C LYS A 86 -7.94 2.82 -36.85
N LYS A 87 -7.42 1.98 -37.76
CA LYS A 87 -6.44 0.91 -37.44
C LYS A 87 -5.11 1.47 -36.93
N GLN A 88 -4.60 2.54 -37.53
CA GLN A 88 -3.34 3.16 -37.15
C GLN A 88 -3.46 3.91 -35.82
N ILE A 89 -4.61 4.55 -35.56
CA ILE A 89 -4.93 5.14 -34.25
C ILE A 89 -5.03 4.06 -33.17
N ALA A 90 -5.68 2.93 -33.45
CA ALA A 90 -5.77 1.80 -32.52
C ALA A 90 -4.39 1.21 -32.20
N TYR A 91 -3.56 0.98 -33.23
CA TYR A 91 -2.19 0.49 -33.06
C TYR A 91 -1.32 1.47 -32.24
N GLU A 92 -1.42 2.78 -32.49
CA GLU A 92 -0.70 3.79 -31.70
C GLU A 92 -1.21 3.88 -30.26
N ARG A 93 -2.52 3.71 -30.03
CA ARG A 93 -3.12 3.65 -28.68
C ARG A 93 -2.67 2.42 -27.91
N GLU A 94 -2.62 1.25 -28.55
CA GLU A 94 -2.11 0.01 -27.97
C GLU A 94 -0.62 0.11 -27.65
N LYS A 95 0.17 0.70 -28.56
CA LYS A 95 1.60 0.97 -28.34
C LYS A 95 1.84 1.97 -27.20
N ARG A 96 0.99 2.99 -27.04
CA ARG A 96 1.01 3.91 -25.89
C ARG A 96 0.53 3.26 -24.59
N ALA A 97 -0.45 2.37 -24.65
CA ALA A 97 -0.95 1.62 -23.50
C ALA A 97 0.08 0.61 -22.95
N ASN A 98 1.03 0.17 -23.79
CA ASN A 98 2.16 -0.68 -23.41
C ASN A 98 3.41 0.09 -22.94
N ILE A 99 3.40 1.43 -22.99
CA ILE A 99 4.42 2.24 -22.33
C ILE A 99 3.92 2.49 -20.92
N ILE A 100 4.33 1.64 -19.99
CA ILE A 100 4.22 1.93 -18.56
C ILE A 100 5.20 3.06 -18.27
N VAL A 101 4.75 4.30 -18.46
CA VAL A 101 5.34 5.43 -17.74
C VAL A 101 4.82 5.25 -16.32
N ALA A 102 5.58 4.55 -15.48
CA ALA A 102 5.36 4.64 -14.05
C ALA A 102 5.27 6.14 -13.74
N PRO A 103 4.21 6.62 -13.06
CA PRO A 103 4.22 8.00 -12.63
C PRO A 103 5.54 8.12 -11.86
N LYS A 104 6.46 8.96 -12.37
CA LYS A 104 7.56 9.41 -11.51
C LYS A 104 6.84 9.83 -10.25
N LEU A 105 7.22 9.28 -9.09
CA LEU A 105 6.96 9.99 -7.86
C LEU A 105 7.30 11.43 -8.20
N LYS A 106 6.29 12.31 -8.16
CA LYS A 106 6.60 13.73 -8.02
C LYS A 106 7.29 13.75 -6.67
N GLU A 107 8.61 13.54 -6.66
CA GLU A 107 9.48 14.28 -5.77
C GLU A 107 8.96 15.69 -5.99
N ARG A 108 8.16 16.17 -5.04
CA ARG A 108 7.65 17.54 -5.08
C ARG A 108 8.94 18.33 -5.05
N ILE A 109 9.36 18.84 -6.21
CA ILE A 109 10.61 19.55 -6.34
C ILE A 109 10.59 20.61 -5.24
N GLY A 110 11.42 20.42 -4.21
CA GLY A 110 11.54 21.31 -3.06
C GLY A 110 10.80 20.94 -1.75
N VAL A 111 9.91 19.93 -1.67
CA VAL A 111 9.26 19.60 -0.37
C VAL A 111 10.06 18.56 0.39
N LYS A 112 10.51 18.90 1.60
CA LYS A 112 11.20 18.00 2.52
C LYS A 112 10.47 17.94 3.86
N VAL A 113 10.52 16.79 4.51
CA VAL A 113 10.16 16.70 5.93
C VAL A 113 11.42 17.04 6.72
N LEU A 114 11.31 17.99 7.62
CA LEU A 114 12.38 18.33 8.54
C LEU A 114 12.20 17.50 9.82
N ASP A 115 13.33 17.16 10.43
CA ASP A 115 13.31 16.59 11.76
C ASP A 115 12.95 17.70 12.76
N ASN A 116 12.02 17.40 13.67
CA ASN A 116 11.75 18.30 14.77
C ASN A 116 12.69 17.97 15.92
N GLU A 117 13.48 18.95 16.34
CA GLU A 117 14.33 18.83 17.53
C GLU A 117 13.54 19.11 18.82
N ASP A 118 12.37 19.75 18.73
CA ASP A 118 11.50 19.98 19.88
C ASP A 118 10.71 18.71 20.24
N ASP A 119 10.59 18.41 21.54
CA ASP A 119 9.71 17.33 22.04
C ASP A 119 8.21 17.64 21.81
N LYS A 120 7.88 18.93 21.64
CA LYS A 120 6.52 19.40 21.38
C LYS A 120 6.29 19.65 19.90
N VAL A 121 5.13 19.21 19.40
CA VAL A 121 4.62 19.51 18.06
C VAL A 121 3.18 20.00 18.12
N PRO A 122 2.79 20.92 17.24
CA PRO A 122 1.39 21.29 17.11
C PRO A 122 0.56 20.09 16.63
N HIS A 123 -0.69 20.03 17.07
CA HIS A 123 -1.67 19.05 16.63
C HIS A 123 -2.71 19.71 15.73
N CYS A 124 -3.05 19.00 14.66
CA CYS A 124 -4.26 19.25 13.89
C CYS A 124 -5.41 18.36 14.42
N PRO A 125 -6.64 18.47 13.88
CA PRO A 125 -7.74 17.55 14.20
C PRO A 125 -7.45 16.07 13.91
N HIS A 126 -6.33 15.74 13.26
CA HIS A 126 -5.87 14.39 12.95
C HIS A 126 -4.62 13.97 13.74
N GLY A 127 -4.20 14.74 14.74
CA GLY A 127 -3.09 14.39 15.65
C GLY A 127 -1.84 15.23 15.38
N PRO A 128 -0.67 14.77 15.87
CA PRO A 128 0.60 15.47 15.73
C PRO A 128 0.93 15.79 14.27
N CYS A 129 1.44 16.99 14.03
CA CYS A 129 1.86 17.45 12.72
C CYS A 129 3.31 17.07 12.40
N LEU A 130 3.65 17.13 11.10
CA LEU A 130 5.03 17.06 10.61
C LEU A 130 5.50 18.45 10.17
N LEU A 131 6.78 18.73 10.37
CA LEU A 131 7.42 19.95 9.90
C LEU A 131 7.86 19.79 8.44
N PHE A 132 7.46 20.70 7.58
CA PHE A 132 7.81 20.67 6.16
C PHE A 132 8.59 21.92 5.75
N GLU A 133 9.67 21.73 5.01
CA GLU A 133 10.30 22.76 4.18
C GLU A 133 9.69 22.67 2.79
N LYS A 134 9.12 23.77 2.28
CA LYS A 134 8.52 23.86 0.94
C LYS A 134 8.98 25.16 0.28
N PRO A 135 9.24 25.20 -1.03
CA PRO A 135 9.47 26.48 -1.69
C PRO A 135 8.13 27.24 -1.79
N PHE A 136 8.14 28.56 -1.57
CA PHE A 136 6.93 29.40 -1.68
C PHE A 136 6.25 29.28 -3.05
N SER A 137 7.06 29.13 -4.10
CA SER A 137 6.62 28.83 -5.46
C SER A 137 7.69 27.99 -6.15
N ARG A 138 7.37 27.39 -7.30
CA ARG A 138 8.34 26.58 -8.07
C ARG A 138 9.60 27.33 -8.48
N GLU A 139 9.55 28.67 -8.48
CA GLU A 139 10.61 29.55 -8.95
C GLU A 139 11.22 30.40 -7.82
N SER A 140 10.68 30.29 -6.60
CA SER A 140 11.18 31.05 -5.46
C SER A 140 12.39 30.38 -4.83
N SER A 141 13.39 31.18 -4.48
CA SER A 141 14.45 30.79 -3.56
C SER A 141 14.01 30.81 -2.10
N ASN A 142 12.86 31.43 -1.80
CA ASN A 142 12.34 31.50 -0.45
C ASN A 142 11.71 30.16 -0.07
N ILE A 143 11.96 29.74 1.15
CA ILE A 143 11.43 28.53 1.76
C ILE A 143 10.40 28.89 2.83
N ASP A 144 9.25 28.23 2.77
CA ASP A 144 8.24 28.15 3.81
C ASP A 144 8.58 26.93 4.69
N VAL A 145 8.60 27.15 6.01
CA VAL A 145 8.85 26.08 6.99
C VAL A 145 7.64 26.04 7.91
N SER A 146 6.76 25.06 7.68
CA SER A 146 5.47 25.01 8.34
C SER A 146 5.11 23.60 8.80
N TYR A 147 4.48 23.51 9.97
CA TYR A 147 3.81 22.30 10.41
C TYR A 147 2.56 22.05 9.58
N SER A 148 2.34 20.81 9.15
CA SER A 148 1.12 20.41 8.44
C SER A 148 0.67 19.01 8.86
N CYS A 149 -0.57 18.67 8.53
CA CYS A 149 -1.16 17.36 8.85
C CYS A 149 -0.29 16.18 8.38
N ALA A 150 -0.06 15.21 9.26
CA ALA A 150 0.69 14.00 8.95
C ALA A 150 -0.15 12.96 8.17
N VAL A 151 -1.48 12.98 8.34
CA VAL A 151 -2.41 12.01 7.76
C VAL A 151 -2.87 12.46 6.37
N TYR A 152 -3.53 13.62 6.30
CA TYR A 152 -4.10 14.14 5.07
C TYR A 152 -3.19 15.16 4.43
N ARG A 153 -2.96 15.00 3.12
CA ARG A 153 -2.11 15.88 2.31
C ARG A 153 -2.89 16.70 1.28
N SER A 154 -4.21 16.58 1.33
CA SER A 154 -5.17 17.31 0.51
C SER A 154 -5.87 18.37 1.35
N ASP A 155 -6.82 19.07 0.73
CA ASP A 155 -7.78 20.00 1.33
C ASP A 155 -8.66 19.40 2.44
N LYS A 156 -8.62 18.07 2.68
CA LYS A 156 -9.26 17.44 3.85
C LYS A 156 -8.71 17.95 5.18
N CYS A 157 -7.48 18.44 5.21
CA CYS A 157 -6.93 19.14 6.36
C CYS A 157 -6.09 20.31 5.88
N ASP A 158 -6.62 21.52 6.04
CA ASP A 158 -5.98 22.79 5.72
C ASP A 158 -5.08 23.30 6.85
N TYR A 159 -4.88 22.51 7.91
CA TYR A 159 -4.02 22.88 9.03
C TYR A 159 -2.60 23.16 8.56
N ASN A 160 -2.18 24.40 8.76
CA ASN A 160 -0.83 24.87 8.51
C ASN A 160 -0.44 25.86 9.62
N LEU A 161 0.75 25.68 10.20
CA LEU A 161 1.30 26.61 11.19
C LEU A 161 2.76 26.88 10.85
N ASP A 162 3.07 28.12 10.50
CA ASP A 162 4.43 28.55 10.21
C ASP A 162 5.34 28.41 11.45
N ILE A 163 6.61 28.07 11.24
CA ILE A 163 7.57 27.83 12.32
C ILE A 163 7.78 29.07 13.21
N ILE A 164 7.68 30.28 12.64
CA ILE A 164 7.82 31.54 13.38
C ILE A 164 6.64 31.69 14.35
N ASP A 165 5.42 31.37 13.89
CA ASP A 165 4.23 31.45 14.74
C ASP A 165 4.20 30.32 15.77
N TRP A 166 4.66 29.12 15.42
CA TRP A 166 4.87 28.04 16.39
C TRP A 166 5.81 28.46 17.52
N ASN A 167 6.96 29.05 17.19
CA ASN A 167 7.93 29.49 18.18
C ASN A 167 7.40 30.56 19.16
N LYS A 168 6.33 31.29 18.82
CA LYS A 168 5.69 32.25 19.73
C LYS A 168 4.79 31.60 20.76
N ILE A 169 4.24 30.41 20.48
CA ILE A 169 3.20 29.77 21.30
C ILE A 169 3.63 28.43 21.91
N LYS A 170 4.75 27.85 21.48
CA LYS A 170 5.13 26.46 21.80
C LYS A 170 5.32 26.17 23.29
N ASP A 171 5.78 27.16 24.05
CA ASP A 171 6.06 26.98 25.48
C ASP A 171 4.76 26.79 26.27
N GLU A 172 3.72 27.54 25.92
CA GLU A 172 2.38 27.49 26.52
C GLU A 172 1.46 26.45 25.85
N TYR A 173 1.87 25.87 24.71
CA TYR A 173 1.05 24.91 23.98
C TYR A 173 0.83 23.62 24.77
N ILE A 174 -0.44 23.26 24.93
CA ILE A 174 -0.90 21.98 25.47
C ILE A 174 -1.62 21.23 24.34
N PRO A 175 -1.19 20.00 23.99
CA PRO A 175 -1.91 19.17 23.03
C PRO A 175 -3.37 18.98 23.44
N PRO A 176 -4.32 19.00 22.49
CA PRO A 176 -5.72 18.77 22.81
C PRO A 176 -5.90 17.36 23.40
N GLU A 177 -6.53 17.28 24.57
CA GLU A 177 -7.03 16.00 25.06
C GLU A 177 -8.13 15.52 24.13
N ARG A 178 -7.86 14.47 23.35
CA ARG A 178 -8.92 13.79 22.64
C ARG A 178 -9.78 13.09 23.68
N LYS A 179 -11.03 13.57 23.84
CA LYS A 179 -12.07 12.79 24.49
C LYS A 179 -12.28 11.52 23.68
N CYS A 180 -11.64 10.47 24.12
CA CYS A 180 -12.01 9.10 23.83
C CYS A 180 -13.34 8.87 24.54
N ASP A 181 -14.45 9.07 23.83
CA ASP A 181 -15.72 8.53 24.33
C ASP A 181 -15.51 7.03 24.56
N PRO A 182 -16.03 6.43 25.64
CA PRO A 182 -15.80 5.02 25.97
C PRO A 182 -16.02 4.15 24.73
N PHE A 183 -14.92 3.68 24.14
CA PHE A 183 -14.97 3.01 22.86
C PHE A 183 -15.68 1.67 23.03
N GLU A 184 -16.74 1.46 22.25
CA GLU A 184 -17.27 0.11 22.07
C GLU A 184 -16.53 -0.58 20.92
N TYR A 185 -15.28 -0.96 21.17
CA TYR A 185 -14.57 -1.90 20.29
C TYR A 185 -15.45 -3.13 20.03
N GLY A 186 -15.49 -3.61 18.79
CA GLY A 186 -16.27 -4.80 18.42
C GLY A 186 -17.79 -4.68 18.62
N GLN A 187 -18.36 -3.47 18.72
CA GLN A 187 -19.81 -3.30 18.94
C GLN A 187 -20.68 -3.96 17.88
N ALA A 188 -20.20 -4.05 16.63
CA ALA A 188 -20.91 -4.71 15.56
C ALA A 188 -21.02 -6.22 15.86
N ALA A 189 -19.92 -6.86 16.28
CA ALA A 189 -19.91 -8.27 16.70
C ALA A 189 -20.78 -8.52 17.94
N LYS A 190 -20.74 -7.62 18.93
CA LYS A 190 -21.56 -7.69 20.15
C LYS A 190 -23.06 -7.65 19.84
N SER A 191 -23.49 -6.62 19.10
CA SER A 191 -24.90 -6.48 18.69
C SER A 191 -25.36 -7.60 17.74
N TYR A 192 -24.50 -8.11 16.87
CA TYR A 192 -24.82 -9.29 16.06
C TYR A 192 -25.11 -10.51 16.93
N LYS A 193 -24.26 -10.80 17.91
CA LYS A 193 -24.42 -11.96 18.80
C LYS A 193 -25.75 -11.89 19.56
N GLU A 194 -26.07 -10.73 20.13
CA GLU A 194 -27.32 -10.51 20.85
C GLU A 194 -28.56 -10.74 19.98
N LEU A 195 -28.54 -10.30 18.72
CA LEU A 195 -29.66 -10.49 17.78
C LEU A 195 -29.74 -11.92 17.24
N SER A 196 -28.59 -12.57 17.03
CA SER A 196 -28.50 -13.95 16.56
C SER A 196 -29.07 -14.91 17.60
N GLU A 197 -28.81 -14.69 18.89
CA GLU A 197 -29.38 -15.46 20.00
C GLU A 197 -30.91 -15.34 20.08
N GLN A 198 -31.47 -14.24 19.57
CA GLN A 198 -32.91 -14.00 19.49
C GLN A 198 -33.57 -14.58 18.22
N GLY A 199 -32.80 -15.23 17.34
CA GLY A 199 -33.29 -15.78 16.07
C GLY A 199 -33.80 -14.71 15.10
N LYS A 200 -33.32 -13.47 15.23
CA LYS A 200 -33.72 -12.33 14.41
C LYS A 200 -32.89 -12.28 13.13
N GLU A 201 -33.50 -11.79 12.05
CA GLU A 201 -32.75 -11.35 10.88
C GLU A 201 -31.92 -10.11 11.25
N ILE A 202 -30.65 -10.08 10.82
CA ILE A 202 -29.66 -9.10 11.28
C ILE A 202 -29.22 -8.23 10.12
N PHE A 203 -29.27 -6.92 10.32
CA PHE A 203 -28.83 -5.90 9.38
C PHE A 203 -27.79 -5.01 10.06
N PHE A 204 -26.88 -4.40 9.30
CA PHE A 204 -25.86 -3.48 9.80
C PHE A 204 -26.20 -2.04 9.44
N CYS A 205 -26.11 -1.12 10.39
CA CYS A 205 -26.32 0.30 10.15
C CYS A 205 -24.98 1.03 10.02
N GLU A 206 -24.68 1.60 8.85
CA GLU A 206 -23.44 2.37 8.62
C GLU A 206 -23.42 3.73 9.33
N THR A 207 -24.58 4.23 9.76
CA THR A 207 -24.66 5.49 10.54
C THR A 207 -24.36 5.25 12.02
N CYS A 208 -24.85 4.15 12.58
CA CYS A 208 -24.70 3.82 14.00
C CYS A 208 -23.58 2.81 14.28
N TRP A 209 -23.00 2.21 13.23
CA TRP A 209 -21.93 1.22 13.29
C TRP A 209 -22.23 -0.02 14.14
N LYS A 210 -23.51 -0.43 14.22
CA LYS A 210 -24.00 -1.60 14.98
C LYS A 210 -25.03 -2.38 14.17
N CYS A 211 -25.31 -3.61 14.63
CA CYS A 211 -26.32 -4.47 14.05
C CYS A 211 -27.71 -4.20 14.67
N PHE A 212 -28.75 -4.31 13.84
CA PHE A 212 -30.15 -4.12 14.20
C PHE A 212 -31.02 -5.14 13.47
N ASN A 213 -32.16 -5.50 14.07
CA ASN A 213 -33.23 -6.18 13.34
C ASN A 213 -34.16 -5.19 12.63
N LYS A 214 -34.39 -4.02 13.23
CA LYS A 214 -35.14 -2.90 12.67
C LYS A 214 -34.50 -1.60 13.15
N HIS A 215 -34.32 -0.65 12.25
CA HIS A 215 -33.72 0.64 12.55
C HIS A 215 -34.16 1.68 11.52
N ALA A 216 -34.16 2.96 11.89
CA ALA A 216 -34.63 4.03 11.01
C ALA A 216 -33.59 4.45 9.96
N CYS A 217 -32.29 4.32 10.27
CA CYS A 217 -31.23 4.66 9.32
C CYS A 217 -31.12 3.60 8.20
N PRO A 218 -30.46 3.92 7.07
CA PRO A 218 -30.13 2.94 6.04
C PRO A 218 -29.36 1.76 6.62
N MET A 219 -29.75 0.55 6.24
CA MET A 219 -29.11 -0.69 6.71
C MET A 219 -28.62 -1.55 5.54
N ILE A 220 -27.49 -2.20 5.75
CA ILE A 220 -26.92 -3.24 4.89
C ILE A 220 -27.37 -4.59 5.43
N GLY A 221 -27.95 -5.44 4.60
CA GLY A 221 -28.20 -6.82 4.97
C GLY A 221 -29.28 -7.52 4.15
N PRO A 222 -29.68 -8.73 4.56
CA PRO A 222 -29.24 -9.41 5.78
C PRO A 222 -27.75 -9.74 5.80
N ILE A 223 -27.10 -9.65 6.97
CA ILE A 223 -25.69 -9.99 7.17
C ILE A 223 -25.55 -11.26 8.01
N ASN A 224 -24.50 -12.03 7.75
CA ASN A 224 -24.07 -13.14 8.59
C ASN A 224 -22.76 -12.78 9.33
N TYR A 225 -22.34 -13.63 10.25
CA TYR A 225 -21.14 -13.40 11.05
C TYR A 225 -19.86 -13.38 10.20
N ASP A 226 -19.83 -14.14 9.09
CA ASP A 226 -18.69 -14.18 8.19
C ASP A 226 -18.46 -12.83 7.49
N LEU A 227 -19.53 -12.20 6.98
CA LEU A 227 -19.48 -10.86 6.41
C LEU A 227 -19.05 -9.84 7.47
N LEU A 228 -19.57 -9.95 8.68
CA LEU A 228 -19.26 -9.03 9.79
C LEU A 228 -17.78 -9.11 10.20
N ASN A 229 -17.20 -10.31 10.24
CA ASN A 229 -15.77 -10.51 10.47
C ASN A 229 -14.91 -10.04 9.29
N ASN A 230 -15.52 -9.80 8.13
CA ASN A 230 -14.86 -9.33 6.94
C ASN A 230 -15.44 -7.99 6.46
N PRO A 231 -15.36 -6.90 7.25
CA PRO A 231 -16.06 -5.64 6.98
C PRO A 231 -15.77 -5.04 5.60
N LEU A 232 -14.56 -5.26 5.07
CA LEU A 232 -14.18 -4.81 3.73
C LEU A 232 -15.01 -5.43 2.59
N GLU A 233 -15.66 -6.58 2.80
CA GLU A 233 -16.46 -7.23 1.76
C GLU A 233 -17.79 -6.49 1.51
N PHE A 234 -18.32 -5.75 2.50
CA PHE A 234 -19.61 -5.04 2.37
C PHE A 234 -19.52 -3.52 2.55
N LEU A 235 -18.44 -2.98 3.14
CA LEU A 235 -18.22 -1.53 3.29
C LEU A 235 -17.43 -0.88 2.14
N VAL A 236 -17.42 -1.52 0.96
CA VAL A 236 -16.54 -1.16 -0.16
C VAL A 236 -16.63 0.33 -0.51
N ASN A 237 -17.84 0.84 -0.66
CA ASN A 237 -18.08 2.22 -1.10
C ASN A 237 -17.69 3.20 -0.01
N ALA A 238 -18.14 2.96 1.24
CA ALA A 238 -17.80 3.81 2.38
C ALA A 238 -16.28 3.98 2.52
N ILE A 239 -15.51 2.92 2.28
CA ILE A 239 -14.06 2.93 2.42
C ILE A 239 -13.37 3.57 1.20
N GLN A 240 -13.83 3.28 -0.02
CA GLN A 240 -13.23 3.82 -1.23
C GLN A 240 -13.52 5.31 -1.47
N GLU A 241 -14.62 5.85 -0.95
CA GLU A 241 -14.97 7.28 -1.08
C GLU A 241 -14.01 8.21 -0.30
N ASN A 242 -13.27 7.69 0.67
CA ASN A 242 -12.28 8.47 1.38
C ASN A 242 -10.97 8.57 0.57
N GLU A 243 -10.88 9.54 -0.35
CA GLU A 243 -9.69 9.79 -1.19
C GLU A 243 -8.35 9.94 -0.42
N GLY A 244 -8.39 10.22 0.89
CA GLY A 244 -7.22 10.31 1.77
C GLY A 244 -6.77 8.97 2.38
N GLU A 245 -7.62 7.94 2.30
CA GLU A 245 -7.44 6.59 2.83
C GLU A 245 -7.48 5.59 1.67
N ALA A 246 -6.82 5.89 0.55
CA ALA A 246 -6.84 5.05 -0.64
C ALA A 246 -6.31 3.64 -0.32
N GLN A 247 -7.21 2.78 0.13
CA GLN A 247 -6.91 1.46 0.64
C GLN A 247 -6.95 0.49 -0.54
N TYR A 248 -5.77 0.05 -0.97
CA TYR A 248 -5.68 -0.97 -2.00
C TYR A 248 -5.84 -2.35 -1.38
N TRP A 249 -6.59 -3.21 -2.05
CA TRP A 249 -6.90 -4.53 -1.54
C TRP A 249 -6.03 -5.57 -2.22
N PHE A 250 -5.18 -6.24 -1.47
CA PHE A 250 -4.38 -7.32 -2.02
C PHE A 250 -5.26 -8.42 -2.60
N LYS A 251 -4.78 -9.07 -3.65
CA LYS A 251 -5.39 -10.32 -4.09
C LYS A 251 -5.02 -11.47 -3.16
N ASP A 252 -5.83 -12.53 -3.16
CA ASP A 252 -5.63 -13.73 -2.35
C ASP A 252 -4.26 -14.36 -2.54
N GLU A 253 -3.70 -14.34 -3.76
CA GLU A 253 -2.36 -14.87 -4.00
C GLU A 253 -1.30 -14.10 -3.19
N THR A 254 -1.45 -12.79 -3.00
CA THR A 254 -0.52 -11.99 -2.19
C THR A 254 -0.66 -12.33 -0.71
N HIS A 255 -1.88 -12.54 -0.21
CA HIS A 255 -2.11 -12.99 1.16
C HIS A 255 -1.42 -14.33 1.44
N GLU A 256 -1.54 -15.31 0.53
CA GLU A 256 -0.93 -16.62 0.69
C GLU A 256 0.61 -16.57 0.60
N ILE A 257 1.20 -15.73 -0.26
CA ILE A 257 2.65 -15.53 -0.30
C ILE A 257 3.18 -14.99 1.03
N ILE A 258 2.51 -13.99 1.60
CA ILE A 258 2.87 -13.42 2.89
C ILE A 258 2.74 -14.49 3.99
N TYR A 259 1.61 -15.20 4.04
CA TYR A 259 1.35 -16.22 5.05
C TYR A 259 2.33 -17.40 4.98
N ASN A 260 2.67 -17.87 3.78
CA ASN A 260 3.65 -18.95 3.62
C ASN A 260 5.04 -18.51 4.07
N GLY A 261 5.44 -17.27 3.80
CA GLY A 261 6.68 -16.69 4.31
C GLY A 261 6.71 -16.57 5.83
N ILE A 262 5.58 -16.17 6.43
CA ILE A 262 5.38 -16.13 7.89
C ILE A 262 5.53 -17.54 8.48
N LYS A 263 4.81 -18.52 7.91
CA LYS A 263 4.83 -19.90 8.40
C LYS A 263 6.21 -20.53 8.29
N LYS A 264 6.90 -20.33 7.16
CA LYS A 264 8.24 -20.88 6.92
C LYS A 264 9.32 -20.21 7.78
N GLY A 265 9.10 -18.96 8.19
CA GLY A 265 9.94 -18.28 9.17
C GLY A 265 9.59 -18.59 10.63
N ASP A 266 8.56 -19.37 10.94
CA ASP A 266 8.13 -19.60 12.34
C ASP A 266 7.80 -18.31 13.10
N PHE A 267 7.19 -17.33 12.42
CA PHE A 267 6.67 -16.13 13.05
C PHE A 267 5.39 -16.44 13.86
N ASP A 268 5.33 -15.99 15.11
CA ASP A 268 4.18 -16.21 16.00
C ASP A 268 3.29 -14.95 16.16
N GLY A 269 3.77 -13.78 15.73
CA GLY A 269 3.00 -12.53 15.71
C GLY A 269 3.14 -11.76 14.41
N LEU A 270 2.02 -11.22 13.93
CA LEU A 270 1.96 -10.29 12.79
C LEU A 270 1.35 -8.94 13.21
N LEU A 271 2.14 -7.88 13.12
CA LEU A 271 1.66 -6.50 13.25
C LEU A 271 1.34 -5.93 11.86
N CYS A 272 0.06 -5.76 11.56
CA CYS A 272 -0.43 -5.17 10.33
C CYS A 272 -0.54 -3.65 10.47
N ILE A 273 0.11 -2.88 9.60
CA ILE A 273 0.06 -1.40 9.59
C ILE A 273 -0.46 -0.92 8.24
N GLY A 274 -1.70 -0.42 8.20
CA GLY A 274 -2.34 -0.05 6.93
C GLY A 274 -2.62 -1.24 6.01
N THR A 275 -2.68 -2.47 6.55
CA THR A 275 -2.93 -3.71 5.79
C THR A 275 -4.15 -4.48 6.29
N PRO A 276 -5.34 -3.84 6.36
CA PRO A 276 -6.54 -4.47 6.92
C PRO A 276 -7.00 -5.71 6.13
N THR A 277 -6.77 -5.80 4.81
CA THR A 277 -7.10 -7.03 4.06
C THR A 277 -6.26 -8.23 4.51
N VAL A 278 -4.96 -8.02 4.78
CA VAL A 278 -4.08 -9.06 5.30
C VAL A 278 -4.51 -9.46 6.70
N PHE A 279 -4.78 -8.48 7.56
CA PHE A 279 -5.29 -8.72 8.90
C PHE A 279 -6.55 -9.59 8.88
N GLN A 280 -7.57 -9.23 8.09
CA GLN A 280 -8.81 -10.00 8.00
C GLN A 280 -8.60 -11.43 7.50
N LYS A 281 -7.76 -11.63 6.49
CA LYS A 281 -7.51 -12.99 5.96
C LYS A 281 -6.66 -13.85 6.89
N LEU A 282 -5.77 -13.26 7.71
CA LEU A 282 -4.81 -14.00 8.52
C LEU A 282 -5.15 -14.08 10.02
N ARG A 283 -6.02 -13.20 10.56
CA ARG A 283 -6.40 -13.19 11.99
C ARG A 283 -7.00 -14.51 12.51
N THR A 284 -7.57 -15.33 11.63
CA THR A 284 -8.11 -16.66 11.98
C THR A 284 -7.07 -17.78 11.89
N ARG A 285 -5.90 -17.50 11.32
CA ARG A 285 -4.82 -18.46 11.08
C ARG A 285 -3.62 -18.24 12.00
N MET A 286 -3.43 -17.01 12.49
CA MET A 286 -2.32 -16.63 13.38
C MET A 286 -2.70 -15.41 14.24
N ARG A 287 -1.85 -15.12 15.24
CA ARG A 287 -2.00 -13.93 16.09
C ARG A 287 -1.65 -12.66 15.29
N CYS A 288 -2.64 -11.79 15.12
CA CYS A 288 -2.48 -10.53 14.38
C CYS A 288 -2.94 -9.34 15.22
N PHE A 289 -2.32 -8.18 15.01
CA PHE A 289 -2.80 -6.90 15.52
C PHE A 289 -2.83 -5.87 14.38
N LEU A 290 -3.91 -5.10 14.25
CA LEU A 290 -4.08 -4.09 13.21
C LEU A 290 -3.88 -2.67 13.78
N LEU A 291 -2.98 -1.93 13.14
CA LEU A 291 -2.81 -0.48 13.30
C LEU A 291 -3.27 0.19 12.00
N ASP A 292 -4.30 1.01 12.08
CA ASP A 292 -4.80 1.78 10.93
C ASP A 292 -5.24 3.18 11.36
N VAL A 293 -5.16 4.13 10.45
CA VAL A 293 -5.65 5.49 10.70
C VAL A 293 -7.18 5.54 10.65
N ASP A 294 -7.79 4.64 9.87
CA ASP A 294 -9.22 4.51 9.72
C ASP A 294 -9.85 3.96 11.01
N GLU A 295 -10.58 4.82 11.72
CA GLU A 295 -11.23 4.45 12.97
C GLU A 295 -12.39 3.46 12.79
N ARG A 296 -12.94 3.29 11.59
CA ARG A 296 -14.14 2.46 11.37
C ARG A 296 -13.91 1.00 11.75
N PHE A 297 -12.66 0.53 11.66
CA PHE A 297 -12.28 -0.83 12.07
C PHE A 297 -12.54 -1.10 13.57
N LYS A 298 -12.55 -0.06 14.42
CA LYS A 298 -12.86 -0.21 15.85
C LYS A 298 -14.23 -0.83 16.10
N TYR A 299 -15.20 -0.60 15.21
CA TYR A 299 -16.55 -1.11 15.38
C TYR A 299 -16.67 -2.61 15.11
N PHE A 300 -15.70 -3.19 14.39
CA PHE A 300 -15.70 -4.60 13.97
C PHE A 300 -14.75 -5.46 14.79
N PHE A 301 -13.62 -4.91 15.22
CA PHE A 301 -12.57 -5.65 15.91
C PHE A 301 -12.49 -5.25 17.38
N GLU A 302 -12.15 -6.22 18.22
CA GLU A 302 -11.97 -5.99 19.65
C GLU A 302 -10.68 -5.20 19.92
N ALA A 303 -10.56 -4.64 21.13
CA ALA A 303 -9.44 -3.77 21.49
C ALA A 303 -8.08 -4.48 21.49
N ASP A 304 -8.06 -5.79 21.72
CA ASP A 304 -6.88 -6.66 21.64
C ASP A 304 -6.47 -7.03 20.21
N GLU A 305 -7.22 -6.56 19.21
CA GLU A 305 -6.98 -6.86 17.80
C GLU A 305 -6.74 -5.60 16.94
N PHE A 306 -7.18 -4.43 17.39
CA PHE A 306 -7.10 -3.18 16.64
C PHE A 306 -6.78 -1.97 17.53
N ALA A 307 -5.97 -1.05 17.00
CA ALA A 307 -5.86 0.31 17.54
C ALA A 307 -5.78 1.35 16.41
N GLN A 308 -6.48 2.47 16.60
CA GLN A 308 -6.35 3.60 15.66
C GLN A 308 -4.95 4.23 15.82
N PHE A 309 -4.24 4.39 14.71
CA PHE A 309 -2.83 4.73 14.68
C PHE A 309 -2.41 5.58 13.48
N SER A 310 -1.62 6.64 13.73
CA SER A 310 -1.01 7.43 12.66
C SER A 310 0.43 6.98 12.39
N MET A 311 0.62 6.32 11.24
CA MET A 311 1.89 5.66 10.92
C MET A 311 3.09 6.58 10.76
N LEU A 312 2.92 7.84 10.36
CA LEU A 312 4.05 8.76 10.14
C LEU A 312 4.54 9.44 11.42
N VAL A 313 3.70 9.56 12.44
CA VAL A 313 4.06 10.24 13.69
C VAL A 313 4.10 9.30 14.89
N ASN A 314 3.84 8.00 14.68
CA ASN A 314 3.76 6.99 15.74
C ASN A 314 2.81 7.42 16.87
N TYR A 315 1.57 7.75 16.50
CA TYR A 315 0.58 8.30 17.41
C TYR A 315 -0.61 7.36 17.53
N PHE A 316 -0.97 6.99 18.77
CA PHE A 316 -2.18 6.25 19.10
C PHE A 316 -3.27 7.23 19.51
N TYR A 317 -4.44 7.12 18.89
CA TYR A 317 -5.57 8.00 19.22
C TYR A 317 -6.29 7.58 20.50
N ASP A 318 -6.12 6.32 20.90
CA ASP A 318 -6.64 5.72 22.12
C ASP A 318 -5.48 5.14 22.96
N PRO A 319 -5.26 5.61 24.20
CA PRO A 319 -4.28 5.03 25.11
C PRO A 319 -4.51 3.53 25.35
N LYS A 320 -5.77 3.06 25.39
CA LYS A 320 -6.09 1.64 25.57
C LYS A 320 -5.62 0.81 24.38
N GLY A 321 -5.72 1.34 23.16
CA GLY A 321 -5.18 0.67 21.96
C GLY A 321 -3.66 0.46 22.05
N LYS A 322 -2.92 1.43 22.60
CA LYS A 322 -1.48 1.27 22.87
C LYS A 322 -1.22 0.18 23.92
N GLU A 323 -1.97 0.18 25.03
CA GLU A 323 -1.85 -0.84 26.07
C GLU A 323 -2.08 -2.25 25.52
N GLN A 324 -3.09 -2.43 24.67
CA GLN A 324 -3.40 -3.70 24.03
C GLN A 324 -2.30 -4.16 23.07
N LEU A 325 -1.70 -3.24 22.32
CA LEU A 325 -0.52 -3.55 21.51
C LEU A 325 0.67 -4.01 22.39
N GLU A 326 0.91 -3.36 23.53
CA GLU A 326 1.96 -3.79 24.47
C GLU A 326 1.69 -5.20 25.00
N ASN A 327 0.43 -5.55 25.30
CA ASN A 327 0.05 -6.91 25.69
C ASN A 327 0.24 -7.91 24.55
N PHE A 328 -0.08 -7.54 23.32
CA PHE A 328 0.23 -8.34 22.13
C PHE A 328 1.75 -8.60 22.01
N PHE A 329 2.59 -7.60 22.26
CA PHE A 329 4.04 -7.75 22.23
C PHE A 329 4.60 -8.63 23.34
N LYS A 330 4.08 -8.55 24.58
CA LYS A 330 4.52 -9.41 25.70
C LYS A 330 4.48 -10.88 25.34
N GLU A 331 3.41 -11.30 24.66
CA GLU A 331 3.13 -12.69 24.30
C GLU A 331 3.64 -13.09 22.90
N THR A 332 4.51 -12.27 22.29
CA THR A 332 5.09 -12.52 20.97
C THR A 332 6.60 -12.69 21.07
N ARG A 333 7.14 -13.78 20.55
CA ARG A 333 8.59 -14.03 20.49
C ARG A 333 9.21 -13.57 19.18
N ARG A 334 8.56 -13.82 18.04
CA ARG A 334 9.08 -13.58 16.69
C ARG A 334 8.06 -12.79 15.86
N LEU A 335 8.24 -11.47 15.86
CA LEU A 335 7.31 -10.52 15.26
C LEU A 335 7.67 -10.19 13.81
N LEU A 336 6.69 -10.23 12.91
CA LEU A 336 6.76 -9.57 11.61
C LEU A 336 5.91 -8.29 11.64
N ILE A 337 6.51 -7.14 11.31
CA ILE A 337 5.78 -5.90 11.06
C ILE A 337 5.54 -5.77 9.55
N LEU A 338 4.28 -5.81 9.11
CA LEU A 338 3.88 -5.62 7.72
C LEU A 338 3.25 -4.24 7.54
N CYS A 339 3.74 -3.47 6.57
CA CYS A 339 3.28 -2.11 6.32
C CYS A 339 3.01 -1.85 4.83
N ASP A 340 1.81 -1.40 4.48
CA ASP A 340 1.44 -0.89 3.14
C ASP A 340 1.10 0.61 3.24
N PRO A 341 2.13 1.47 3.27
CA PRO A 341 1.91 2.90 3.38
C PRO A 341 1.44 3.49 2.03
N PRO A 342 0.81 4.68 2.02
CA PRO A 342 0.51 5.39 0.78
C PRO A 342 1.75 5.55 -0.11
N PHE A 343 1.64 5.38 -1.44
CA PHE A 343 2.83 5.36 -2.33
C PHE A 343 3.71 6.61 -2.30
N ALA A 344 3.15 7.77 -1.91
CA ALA A 344 3.90 9.02 -1.77
C ALA A 344 4.46 9.25 -0.36
N VAL A 345 4.46 8.24 0.52
CA VAL A 345 4.90 8.33 1.91
C VAL A 345 6.32 8.89 2.05
N PHE A 346 6.58 9.61 3.14
CA PHE A 346 7.93 10.04 3.48
C PHE A 346 8.65 8.89 4.15
N ILE A 347 9.55 8.24 3.41
CA ILE A 347 10.19 6.98 3.83
C ILE A 347 11.02 7.14 5.10
N SER A 348 11.79 8.22 5.23
CA SER A 348 12.59 8.48 6.44
C SER A 348 11.70 8.56 7.68
N THR A 349 10.61 9.32 7.60
CA THR A 349 9.63 9.49 8.68
C THR A 349 8.92 8.17 9.01
N LEU A 350 8.50 7.41 8.00
CA LEU A 350 7.91 6.09 8.19
C LEU A 350 8.88 5.14 8.89
N GLN A 351 10.13 5.05 8.44
CA GLN A 351 11.12 4.17 9.06
C GLN A 351 11.40 4.55 10.51
N LYS A 352 11.46 5.84 10.86
CA LYS A 352 11.58 6.27 12.27
C LYS A 352 10.40 5.79 13.12
N SER A 353 9.19 5.79 12.57
CA SER A 353 8.01 5.26 13.24
C SER A 353 8.10 3.74 13.44
N ILE A 354 8.53 2.99 12.43
CA ILE A 354 8.79 1.55 12.52
C ILE A 354 9.89 1.24 13.53
N ASP A 355 10.98 2.00 13.55
CA ASP A 355 12.09 1.84 14.50
C ASP A 355 11.60 2.00 15.95
N LYS A 356 10.71 2.99 16.21
CA LYS A 356 10.05 3.15 17.52
C LYS A 356 9.17 1.94 17.90
N LEU A 357 8.42 1.37 16.95
CA LEU A 357 7.62 0.16 17.20
C LEU A 357 8.52 -1.08 17.47
N LYS A 358 9.62 -1.22 16.71
CA LYS A 358 10.63 -2.27 16.94
C LYS A 358 11.25 -2.16 18.32
N LEU A 359 11.58 -0.93 18.77
CA LEU A 359 12.11 -0.67 20.11
C LEU A 359 11.07 -1.01 21.18
N LEU A 360 9.81 -0.60 21.00
CA LEU A 360 8.72 -0.94 21.92
C LEU A 360 8.52 -2.45 22.05
N PHE A 361 8.54 -3.19 20.94
CA PHE A 361 8.49 -4.66 20.97
C PHE A 361 9.66 -5.26 21.76
N LYS A 362 10.89 -4.78 21.49
CA LYS A 362 12.09 -5.25 22.21
C LYS A 362 12.02 -4.98 23.72
N GLU A 363 11.42 -3.85 24.12
CA GLU A 363 11.20 -3.51 25.53
C GLU A 363 10.13 -4.40 26.18
N LYS A 364 9.01 -4.65 25.50
CA LYS A 364 7.81 -5.24 26.10
C LYS A 364 7.73 -6.77 26.00
N SER A 365 8.33 -7.37 24.97
CA SER A 365 8.30 -8.84 24.81
C SER A 365 9.05 -9.52 25.98
N GLU A 366 8.40 -10.53 26.57
CA GLU A 366 8.91 -11.25 27.75
C GLU A 366 9.94 -12.35 27.39
N TYR A 367 10.24 -12.52 26.10
CA TYR A 367 11.20 -13.50 25.61
C TYR A 367 12.61 -12.91 25.53
N ASP A 368 13.60 -13.65 26.03
CA ASP A 368 15.01 -13.23 25.98
C ASP A 368 15.57 -13.25 24.55
N ASP A 369 15.11 -14.18 23.72
CA ASP A 369 15.54 -14.40 22.34
C ASP A 369 14.55 -13.82 21.30
N LYS A 370 13.85 -12.75 21.69
CA LYS A 370 12.87 -12.06 20.84
C LYS A 370 13.49 -11.51 19.56
N GLU A 371 12.80 -11.70 18.44
CA GLU A 371 13.22 -11.20 17.13
C GLU A 371 12.12 -10.37 16.48
N VAL A 372 12.51 -9.33 15.73
CA VAL A 372 11.57 -8.47 15.01
C VAL A 372 12.07 -8.18 13.60
N TYR A 373 11.18 -8.41 12.65
CA TYR A 373 11.40 -8.25 11.21
C TYR A 373 10.40 -7.25 10.64
N GLN A 374 10.66 -6.74 9.44
CA GLN A 374 9.83 -5.78 8.74
C GLN A 374 9.57 -6.22 7.30
N MET A 375 8.39 -5.87 6.80
CA MET A 375 8.00 -6.02 5.41
C MET A 375 7.24 -4.78 4.97
N PHE A 376 7.71 -4.13 3.91
CA PHE A 376 7.05 -2.99 3.29
C PHE A 376 6.48 -3.39 1.94
N VAL A 377 5.28 -2.91 1.65
CA VAL A 377 4.64 -3.05 0.35
C VAL A 377 4.70 -1.71 -0.36
N LEU A 378 5.61 -1.58 -1.33
CA LEU A 378 5.95 -0.28 -1.92
C LEU A 378 6.25 -0.39 -3.41
N PRO A 379 6.11 0.70 -4.18
CA PRO A 379 6.61 0.77 -5.54
C PRO A 379 8.12 0.57 -5.62
N ILE A 380 8.59 -0.13 -6.66
CA ILE A 380 9.98 -0.55 -6.81
C ILE A 380 11.01 0.58 -6.74
N PHE A 381 10.66 1.77 -7.25
CA PHE A 381 11.58 2.92 -7.27
C PHE A 381 11.81 3.52 -5.88
N VAL A 382 10.99 3.17 -4.88
CA VAL A 382 11.11 3.62 -3.49
C VAL A 382 12.15 2.79 -2.75
N GLY A 383 12.37 1.53 -3.16
CA GLY A 383 13.24 0.58 -2.48
C GLY A 383 14.64 1.09 -2.17
N LYS A 384 15.22 1.94 -3.04
CA LYS A 384 16.53 2.56 -2.83
C LYS A 384 16.63 3.47 -1.60
N HIS A 385 15.49 3.87 -1.03
CA HIS A 385 15.42 4.71 0.16
C HIS A 385 15.14 3.92 1.45
N LEU A 386 14.78 2.64 1.33
CA LEU A 386 14.60 1.77 2.48
C LEU A 386 15.97 1.29 2.98
N ARG A 387 16.06 1.05 4.28
CA ARG A 387 17.23 0.49 4.97
C ARG A 387 16.93 -0.93 5.42
N ASP A 388 17.95 -1.75 5.46
CA ASP A 388 17.91 -3.08 6.08
C ASP A 388 16.77 -3.96 5.54
N VAL A 389 16.57 -3.97 4.22
CA VAL A 389 15.58 -4.82 3.55
C VAL A 389 16.07 -5.23 2.16
N GLN A 390 15.61 -6.39 1.70
CA GLN A 390 15.79 -6.89 0.35
C GLN A 390 14.45 -6.95 -0.38
N MET A 391 14.48 -6.71 -1.69
CA MET A 391 13.29 -6.76 -2.54
C MET A 391 13.02 -8.19 -3.00
N LEU A 392 11.81 -8.69 -2.73
CA LEU A 392 11.31 -9.92 -3.35
C LEU A 392 10.92 -9.64 -4.81
N ASP A 393 11.19 -10.61 -5.69
CA ASP A 393 10.80 -10.52 -7.11
C ASP A 393 9.28 -10.60 -7.31
N TYR A 394 8.53 -10.99 -6.27
CA TYR A 394 7.07 -11.12 -6.30
C TYR A 394 6.38 -9.79 -6.66
N LYS A 395 5.55 -9.85 -7.69
CA LYS A 395 4.76 -8.73 -8.21
C LYS A 395 3.43 -8.64 -7.47
N VAL A 396 3.35 -7.73 -6.50
CA VAL A 396 2.14 -7.50 -5.70
C VAL A 396 1.04 -6.94 -6.58
N THR A 397 -0.15 -7.54 -6.49
CA THR A 397 -1.33 -7.07 -7.23
C THR A 397 -2.51 -6.78 -6.32
N TYR A 398 -3.33 -5.84 -6.75
CA TYR A 398 -4.49 -5.38 -6.00
C TYR A 398 -5.80 -5.62 -6.78
N SER A 399 -6.86 -6.03 -6.10
CA SER A 399 -8.17 -6.30 -6.72
C SER A 399 -8.89 -5.02 -7.17
N ASN A 400 -8.78 -3.94 -6.40
CA ASN A 400 -9.45 -2.66 -6.65
C ASN A 400 -8.59 -1.63 -7.42
N HIS A 401 -7.34 -1.94 -7.78
CA HIS A 401 -6.47 -1.02 -8.51
C HIS A 401 -6.49 -1.28 -10.02
N ARG A 402 -7.03 -0.35 -10.82
CA ARG A 402 -7.16 -0.50 -12.30
C ARG A 402 -5.87 -0.90 -13.03
N VAL A 403 -4.72 -0.30 -12.67
CA VAL A 403 -3.41 -0.60 -13.29
C VAL A 403 -2.69 -1.77 -12.62
N PHE A 404 -2.62 -1.78 -11.29
CA PHE A 404 -1.85 -2.75 -10.50
C PHE A 404 -2.59 -4.05 -10.18
N SER A 405 -3.77 -4.27 -10.77
CA SER A 405 -4.43 -5.57 -10.79
C SER A 405 -3.77 -6.58 -11.74
N ASN A 406 -2.93 -6.10 -12.66
CA ASN A 406 -2.19 -6.91 -13.63
C ASN A 406 -0.71 -7.06 -13.21
N PRO A 407 -0.19 -8.29 -13.03
CA PRO A 407 1.22 -8.56 -12.72
C PRO A 407 2.22 -7.92 -13.69
N ASP A 408 1.88 -7.77 -14.96
CA ASP A 408 2.79 -7.18 -15.96
C ASP A 408 2.88 -5.65 -15.86
N ARG A 409 1.95 -5.03 -15.11
CA ARG A 409 1.85 -3.58 -14.97
C ARG A 409 2.17 -3.08 -13.57
N THR A 410 2.08 -3.95 -12.57
CA THR A 410 2.37 -3.56 -11.19
C THR A 410 3.85 -3.26 -10.98
N ILE A 411 4.10 -2.10 -10.41
CA ILE A 411 5.41 -1.67 -9.94
C ILE A 411 5.63 -1.99 -8.47
N VAL A 412 4.63 -2.54 -7.79
CA VAL A 412 4.65 -2.78 -6.34
C VAL A 412 5.33 -4.11 -6.05
N ARG A 413 6.18 -4.10 -5.02
CA ARG A 413 6.98 -5.23 -4.54
C ARG A 413 6.92 -5.30 -3.03
N LEU A 414 7.29 -6.47 -2.51
CA LEU A 414 7.56 -6.66 -1.08
C LEU A 414 9.04 -6.38 -0.82
N PHE A 415 9.33 -5.59 0.21
CA PHE A 415 10.69 -5.30 0.70
C PHE A 415 10.81 -5.77 2.14
N THR A 416 11.71 -6.71 2.43
CA THR A 416 11.76 -7.34 3.75
C THR A 416 13.16 -7.73 4.18
N ASP A 417 13.42 -7.76 5.49
CA ASP A 417 14.59 -8.37 6.13
C ASP A 417 14.41 -9.87 6.41
N VAL A 418 13.24 -10.44 6.09
CA VAL A 418 13.02 -11.89 6.16
C VAL A 418 13.81 -12.59 5.04
N GLU A 419 14.40 -13.74 5.38
CA GLU A 419 15.15 -14.55 4.44
C GLU A 419 14.34 -14.86 3.17
N GLN A 420 14.95 -14.62 2.01
CA GLN A 420 14.27 -14.73 0.71
C GLN A 420 13.88 -16.19 0.40
N THR A 421 14.58 -17.16 1.00
CA THR A 421 14.29 -18.60 0.97
C THR A 421 12.92 -18.96 1.56
N ASN A 422 12.36 -18.10 2.42
CA ASN A 422 11.06 -18.32 3.05
C ASN A 422 9.89 -18.12 2.07
N PHE A 423 10.13 -17.47 0.93
CA PHE A 423 9.08 -17.10 -0.01
C PHE A 423 9.14 -17.95 -1.28
N GLU A 424 8.31 -19.00 -1.30
CA GLU A 424 8.08 -19.81 -2.49
C GLU A 424 7.06 -19.12 -3.41
N LEU A 425 7.44 -18.85 -4.65
CA LEU A 425 6.62 -18.09 -5.60
C LEU A 425 6.02 -19.01 -6.69
N PRO A 426 4.81 -18.71 -7.20
CA PRO A 426 4.07 -19.62 -8.08
C PRO A 426 4.69 -19.75 -9.47
N GLU A 427 5.05 -20.97 -9.85
CA GLU A 427 5.43 -21.33 -11.21
C GLU A 427 4.21 -21.31 -12.16
N PRO A 428 4.38 -21.05 -13.48
CA PRO A 428 5.63 -20.87 -14.22
C PRO A 428 6.11 -19.40 -14.31
N TYR A 429 5.42 -18.47 -13.64
CA TYR A 429 5.78 -17.04 -13.74
C TYR A 429 7.07 -16.70 -13.01
N TYR A 430 7.34 -17.43 -11.94
CA TYR A 430 8.59 -17.38 -11.18
C TYR A 430 9.36 -18.68 -11.36
N ARG A 431 10.65 -18.65 -11.04
CA ARG A 431 11.53 -19.83 -10.96
C ARG A 431 12.46 -19.68 -9.78
N PHE A 432 12.89 -20.78 -9.20
CA PHE A 432 13.96 -20.75 -8.21
C PHE A 432 15.32 -20.51 -8.89
N CYS A 433 16.11 -19.58 -8.38
CA CYS A 433 17.51 -19.42 -8.76
C CYS A 433 18.36 -20.04 -7.66
N SER A 434 19.01 -21.18 -7.96
CA SER A 434 19.90 -21.90 -7.04
C SER A 434 21.07 -21.04 -6.57
N GLU A 435 21.69 -20.29 -7.47
CA GLU A 435 22.84 -19.43 -7.17
C GLU A 435 22.50 -18.29 -6.21
N CYS A 436 21.30 -17.69 -6.35
CA CYS A 436 20.82 -16.66 -5.43
C CYS A 436 20.04 -17.22 -4.23
N SER A 437 19.77 -18.52 -4.19
CA SER A 437 18.89 -19.19 -3.20
C SER A 437 17.55 -18.47 -2.97
N ARG A 438 16.90 -18.01 -4.04
CA ARG A 438 15.60 -17.31 -3.98
C ARG A 438 14.78 -17.48 -5.24
N TYR A 439 13.47 -17.26 -5.14
CA TYR A 439 12.61 -17.17 -6.30
C TYR A 439 12.78 -15.83 -7.02
N VAL A 440 12.81 -15.91 -8.35
CA VAL A 440 12.95 -14.76 -9.26
C VAL A 440 11.89 -14.83 -10.35
N VAL A 441 11.56 -13.71 -10.99
CA VAL A 441 10.71 -13.72 -12.20
C VAL A 441 11.38 -14.60 -13.24
N SER A 442 10.63 -15.43 -13.98
CA SER A 442 11.20 -16.41 -14.92
C SER A 442 12.12 -15.78 -15.97
N THR A 443 11.85 -14.54 -16.39
CA THR A 443 12.65 -13.73 -17.32
C THR A 443 13.85 -13.00 -16.69
N ASN A 444 14.03 -13.05 -15.37
CA ASN A 444 15.18 -12.47 -14.67
C ASN A 444 16.36 -13.45 -14.72
N GLU A 445 17.27 -13.25 -15.67
CA GLU A 445 18.47 -14.10 -15.81
C GLU A 445 19.51 -13.78 -14.73
N HIS A 446 20.16 -14.81 -14.19
CA HIS A 446 21.29 -14.62 -13.29
C HIS A 446 22.45 -14.01 -14.09
N CYS A 447 23.17 -13.07 -13.49
CA CYS A 447 24.39 -12.52 -14.08
C CYS A 447 25.59 -13.05 -13.32
N ASP A 448 26.30 -14.00 -13.91
CA ASP A 448 27.46 -14.67 -13.29
C ASP A 448 28.57 -13.68 -12.89
N VAL A 449 28.72 -12.59 -13.65
CA VAL A 449 29.71 -11.54 -13.36
C VAL A 449 29.34 -10.70 -12.13
N CYS A 450 28.04 -10.52 -11.88
CA CYS A 450 27.55 -9.76 -10.73
C CYS A 450 27.06 -10.66 -9.58
N GLU A 451 27.09 -11.98 -9.77
CA GLU A 451 26.60 -13.02 -8.85
C GLU A 451 25.19 -12.73 -8.31
N LYS A 452 24.31 -12.23 -9.19
CA LYS A 452 22.93 -11.90 -8.82
C LYS A 452 21.99 -11.95 -10.00
N CYS A 453 20.70 -12.19 -9.71
CA CYS A 453 19.59 -11.90 -10.63
C CYS A 453 19.24 -10.40 -10.55
N PRO A 454 19.66 -9.58 -11.54
CA PRO A 454 19.71 -8.13 -11.41
C PRO A 454 18.42 -7.42 -11.86
N SER A 455 17.47 -8.12 -12.46
CA SER A 455 16.25 -7.48 -12.95
C SER A 455 15.39 -6.97 -11.80
N MET A 456 15.02 -5.70 -11.88
CA MET A 456 14.08 -5.08 -10.96
C MET A 456 12.65 -5.12 -11.53
N ASP A 457 12.50 -4.82 -12.81
CA ASP A 457 11.22 -4.67 -13.52
C ASP A 457 10.79 -5.94 -14.26
N GLY A 458 11.53 -7.04 -14.12
CA GLY A 458 11.25 -8.32 -14.79
C GLY A 458 11.80 -8.42 -16.22
N PHE A 459 12.50 -7.40 -16.73
CA PHE A 459 13.22 -7.52 -18.00
C PHE A 459 14.60 -8.13 -17.81
N THR A 460 15.07 -8.94 -18.76
CA THR A 460 16.46 -9.40 -18.79
C THR A 460 17.41 -8.20 -18.89
N TYR A 461 18.26 -7.99 -17.87
CA TYR A 461 19.30 -6.96 -17.90
C TYR A 461 20.53 -7.54 -18.56
N LYS A 462 21.36 -6.66 -19.12
CA LYS A 462 22.67 -7.04 -19.67
C LYS A 462 23.77 -6.50 -18.78
N HIS A 463 24.84 -7.26 -18.61
CA HIS A 463 26.03 -6.76 -17.94
C HIS A 463 26.75 -5.75 -18.84
N CYS A 464 27.16 -4.62 -18.27
CA CYS A 464 28.05 -3.69 -18.94
C CYS A 464 29.43 -3.75 -18.28
N PHE A 465 30.39 -4.41 -18.92
CA PHE A 465 31.74 -4.61 -18.40
C PHE A 465 32.47 -3.29 -18.11
N THR A 466 32.22 -2.24 -18.90
CA THR A 466 32.83 -0.92 -18.64
C THR A 466 32.23 -0.20 -17.44
N CYS A 467 30.97 -0.47 -17.08
CA CYS A 467 30.36 0.09 -15.87
C CYS A 467 30.40 -0.88 -14.68
N GLU A 468 30.89 -2.11 -14.90
CA GLU A 468 30.90 -3.23 -13.95
C GLU A 468 29.54 -3.45 -13.26
N ARG A 469 28.46 -3.31 -14.04
CA ARG A 469 27.09 -3.48 -13.51
C ARG A 469 26.10 -3.91 -14.57
N CYS A 470 25.08 -4.62 -14.13
CA CYS A 470 23.89 -4.92 -14.94
C CYS A 470 23.08 -3.65 -15.20
N VAL A 471 22.63 -3.49 -16.44
CA VAL A 471 21.83 -2.34 -16.88
C VAL A 471 20.62 -2.82 -17.69
N LYS A 472 19.58 -1.97 -17.73
CA LYS A 472 18.40 -2.23 -18.56
C LYS A 472 18.81 -2.51 -20.02
N PRO A 473 18.10 -3.40 -20.73
CA PRO A 473 18.51 -3.86 -22.06
C PRO A 473 18.66 -2.70 -23.08
N LYS A 474 17.81 -1.67 -22.95
CA LYS A 474 17.82 -0.46 -23.80
C LYS A 474 18.95 0.52 -23.52
N TYR A 475 19.67 0.40 -22.39
CA TYR A 475 20.74 1.32 -22.04
C TYR A 475 21.99 0.99 -22.86
N LYS A 476 22.78 2.00 -23.22
CA LYS A 476 24.06 1.85 -23.90
C LYS A 476 25.13 2.62 -23.14
N HIS A 477 26.33 2.05 -23.06
CA HIS A 477 27.47 2.75 -22.49
C HIS A 477 27.87 3.91 -23.40
N CYS A 478 27.86 5.12 -22.86
CA CYS A 478 28.31 6.30 -23.58
C CYS A 478 29.77 6.60 -23.22
N LYS A 479 30.68 6.51 -24.21
CA LYS A 479 32.10 6.80 -24.01
C LYS A 479 32.35 8.20 -23.44
N ARG A 480 31.56 9.19 -23.87
CA ARG A 480 31.67 10.59 -23.41
C ARG A 480 31.20 10.75 -21.96
N CYS A 481 30.07 10.13 -21.59
CA CYS A 481 29.50 10.25 -20.25
C CYS A 481 30.09 9.25 -19.25
N LYS A 482 30.92 8.30 -19.71
CA LYS A 482 31.51 7.20 -18.93
C LYS A 482 30.49 6.40 -18.12
N CYS A 483 29.24 6.35 -18.58
CA CYS A 483 28.16 5.61 -17.91
C CYS A 483 27.11 5.12 -18.92
N CYS A 484 26.35 4.10 -18.51
CA CYS A 484 25.20 3.59 -19.25
C CYS A 484 23.96 4.46 -19.04
N HIS A 485 23.36 4.92 -20.13
CA HIS A 485 22.06 5.60 -20.12
C HIS A 485 21.25 5.28 -21.40
N LEU A 486 20.02 5.78 -21.48
CA LEU A 486 19.23 5.69 -22.71
C LEU A 486 19.90 6.48 -23.85
N PRO A 487 19.87 5.97 -25.10
CA PRO A 487 20.34 6.74 -26.26
C PRO A 487 19.70 8.13 -26.32
N GLY A 488 20.49 9.16 -26.68
CA GLY A 488 20.02 10.55 -26.76
C GLY A 488 19.96 11.32 -25.45
N ARG A 489 20.40 10.72 -24.32
CA ARG A 489 20.43 11.38 -22.99
C ARG A 489 21.85 11.66 -22.47
N CYS A 490 22.78 12.00 -23.36
CA CYS A 490 24.10 12.42 -22.90
C CYS A 490 23.95 13.69 -22.06
N ASN A 491 24.47 13.69 -20.83
CA ASN A 491 24.53 14.91 -20.02
C ASN A 491 25.56 15.84 -20.69
N LEU A 492 25.09 16.85 -21.40
CA LEU A 492 25.93 17.92 -21.99
C LEU A 492 26.43 18.93 -20.94
N ARG A 493 26.44 18.55 -19.66
CA ARG A 493 26.89 19.38 -18.54
C ARG A 493 27.99 18.62 -17.80
N SER A 494 29.21 18.76 -18.31
CA SER A 494 30.48 18.56 -17.62
C SER A 494 31.31 19.78 -17.90
#